data_AF-A0A2E6LRW2-F1
#
_entry.id   AF-A0A2E6LRW2-F1
#
_cell.length_a   1.000
_cell.length_b   1.000
_cell.length_c   1.000
_cell.angle_alpha   90.00
_cell.angle_beta   90.00
_cell.angle_gamma   90.00
#
_symmetry.space_group_name_H-M   'P 1'
#
loop_
_entity.id
_entity.type
_entity.pdbx_description
1 polymer ?
#
loop_
_entity_poly.entity_id
_entity_poly.type
_entity_poly.pdbx_seq_one_letter_code
_entity_poly.pdbx_strand_id
1 'polypeptide(L)'
;MSRLVCCVALLLLAAPVRAWDDARLSVPVVIDERTIPYPVFAIYVLPEQTFRVSFRDAQGGGTVRFLEAEQPMGNAAVSAPAAPGLYPMEITNAASGERALVNVFVMTPAARIDQRGYLNGYRVGSYPSQPLRGLEIYRPPPGFVELTADNADTRLSPNFRLGQFVSKQSHGDGPRYVVLRANLLLKLENILTTLNLAGRPTSGLVIMSGFRTPFYNQAIGNVPYSRHVWGGAADIYIDEAPADGRMDDLNGDGKVDRNDARWLADFVNEMSRRGDFGPRIGGIGVYGSNAAHGPFIHVDVRGSLARW
;
A
#
# COMPACT_ATOMS: atom_id res chain seq x y z
N MET A 1 9.48 -69.08 -3.71
CA MET A 1 8.37 -68.13 -3.50
C MET A 1 8.93 -66.72 -3.63
N SER A 2 8.92 -66.15 -4.85
CA SER A 2 9.39 -64.79 -5.12
C SER A 2 8.30 -63.79 -4.77
N ARG A 3 8.60 -62.81 -3.91
CA ARG A 3 7.70 -61.68 -3.66
C ARG A 3 8.12 -60.50 -4.53
N LEU A 4 7.27 -60.19 -5.50
CA LEU A 4 7.32 -58.99 -6.33
C LEU A 4 6.99 -57.77 -5.44
N VAL A 5 7.90 -56.80 -5.35
CA VAL A 5 7.62 -55.50 -4.72
C VAL A 5 7.09 -54.59 -5.82
N CYS A 6 5.83 -54.21 -5.72
CA CYS A 6 5.18 -53.27 -6.61
C CYS A 6 5.40 -51.85 -6.06
N CYS A 7 6.28 -51.07 -6.71
CA CYS A 7 6.44 -49.66 -6.40
C CYS A 7 5.32 -48.86 -7.07
N VAL A 8 4.35 -48.41 -6.27
CA VAL A 8 3.36 -47.41 -6.69
C VAL A 8 4.04 -46.04 -6.59
N ALA A 9 4.29 -45.40 -7.72
CA ALA A 9 4.74 -44.02 -7.77
C ALA A 9 3.55 -43.09 -7.50
N LEU A 10 3.49 -42.50 -6.31
CA LEU A 10 2.57 -41.40 -6.01
C LEU A 10 3.07 -40.13 -6.69
N LEU A 11 2.42 -39.74 -7.79
CA LEU A 11 2.57 -38.39 -8.35
C LEU A 11 1.83 -37.40 -7.45
N LEU A 12 2.56 -36.80 -6.50
CA LEU A 12 2.11 -35.63 -5.78
C LEU A 12 2.10 -34.44 -6.75
N LEU A 13 0.91 -34.09 -7.25
CA LEU A 13 0.67 -32.78 -7.86
C LEU A 13 0.76 -31.75 -6.73
N ALA A 14 1.96 -31.21 -6.51
CA ALA A 14 2.13 -30.03 -5.68
C ALA A 14 1.36 -28.88 -6.35
N ALA A 15 0.24 -28.46 -5.75
CA ALA A 15 -0.35 -27.18 -6.09
C ALA A 15 0.74 -26.12 -5.90
N PRO A 16 0.96 -25.20 -6.86
CA PRO A 16 1.91 -24.13 -6.64
C PRO A 16 1.44 -23.36 -5.41
N VAL A 17 2.26 -23.35 -4.37
CA VAL A 17 2.13 -22.40 -3.27
C VAL A 17 2.17 -21.04 -3.95
N ARG A 18 1.04 -20.34 -4.04
CA ARG A 18 1.05 -18.99 -4.61
C ARG A 18 1.92 -18.16 -3.69
N ALA A 19 3.01 -17.62 -4.23
CA ALA A 19 3.97 -16.84 -3.46
C ALA A 19 3.42 -15.44 -3.06
N TRP A 20 2.22 -15.09 -3.55
CA TRP A 20 1.49 -13.87 -3.21
C TRP A 20 0.08 -14.21 -2.70
N ASP A 21 -0.47 -13.34 -1.85
CA ASP A 21 -1.80 -13.48 -1.25
C ASP A 21 -2.86 -12.86 -2.17
N ASP A 22 -3.62 -13.71 -2.87
CA ASP A 22 -4.65 -13.30 -3.82
C ASP A 22 -6.05 -13.15 -3.21
N ALA A 23 -6.16 -13.27 -1.88
CA ALA A 23 -7.43 -13.31 -1.20
C ALA A 23 -8.29 -12.06 -1.49
N ARG A 24 -9.57 -12.29 -1.71
CA ARG A 24 -10.60 -11.28 -1.94
C ARG A 24 -11.85 -11.62 -1.15
N LEU A 25 -12.53 -10.58 -0.68
CA LEU A 25 -13.86 -10.71 -0.12
C LEU A 25 -14.86 -10.92 -1.26
N SER A 26 -15.76 -11.89 -1.12
CA SER A 26 -16.88 -12.08 -2.04
C SER A 26 -17.81 -10.85 -2.06
N VAL A 27 -18.01 -10.23 -0.90
CA VAL A 27 -18.71 -8.96 -0.73
C VAL A 27 -17.74 -7.92 -0.15
N PRO A 28 -17.22 -6.99 -0.99
CA PRO A 28 -16.30 -5.95 -0.52
C PRO A 28 -16.88 -5.08 0.61
N VAL A 29 -16.02 -4.72 1.55
CA VAL A 29 -16.33 -3.69 2.57
C VAL A 29 -16.24 -2.31 1.92
N VAL A 30 -17.12 -1.40 2.32
CA VAL A 30 -17.08 0.02 1.95
C VAL A 30 -16.85 0.83 3.22
N ILE A 31 -15.76 1.59 3.24
CA ILE A 31 -15.46 2.56 4.30
C ILE A 31 -15.54 3.95 3.73
N ASP A 32 -16.50 4.73 4.23
CA ASP A 32 -17.01 5.97 3.62
C ASP A 32 -17.39 5.74 2.14
N GLU A 33 -16.56 6.18 1.20
CA GLU A 33 -16.77 6.00 -0.25
C GLU A 33 -15.82 4.97 -0.87
N ARG A 34 -14.94 4.37 -0.07
CA ARG A 34 -13.88 3.48 -0.56
C ARG A 34 -14.30 2.03 -0.49
N THR A 35 -14.40 1.39 -1.65
CA THR A 35 -14.51 -0.06 -1.75
C THR A 35 -13.17 -0.74 -1.45
N ILE A 36 -13.19 -1.64 -0.48
CA ILE A 36 -12.07 -2.46 -0.01
C ILE A 36 -12.41 -3.92 -0.31
N PRO A 37 -11.80 -4.53 -1.35
CA PRO A 37 -12.10 -5.90 -1.74
C PRO A 37 -11.24 -6.94 -1.02
N TYR A 38 -10.47 -6.56 0.00
CA TYR A 38 -9.46 -7.41 0.63
C TYR A 38 -9.84 -7.79 2.07
N PRO A 39 -9.48 -9.00 2.53
CA PRO A 39 -9.75 -9.44 3.90
C PRO A 39 -8.87 -8.76 4.95
N VAL A 40 -7.77 -8.13 4.55
CA VAL A 40 -6.96 -7.29 5.43
C VAL A 40 -6.71 -5.97 4.74
N PHE A 41 -6.95 -4.84 5.41
CA PHE A 41 -6.70 -3.53 4.83
C PHE A 41 -6.49 -2.45 5.89
N ALA A 42 -5.73 -1.40 5.60
CA ALA A 42 -5.51 -0.28 6.51
C ALA A 42 -6.29 0.97 6.09
N ILE A 43 -6.77 1.69 7.10
CA ILE A 43 -7.32 3.05 6.94
C ILE A 43 -6.58 4.02 7.87
N TYR A 44 -6.63 5.30 7.53
CA TYR A 44 -5.92 6.36 8.24
C TYR A 44 -6.92 7.46 8.60
N VAL A 45 -7.11 7.68 9.89
CA VAL A 45 -8.12 8.60 10.43
C VAL A 45 -7.48 9.50 11.49
N LEU A 46 -8.01 10.70 11.69
CA LEU A 46 -7.62 11.55 12.81
C LEU A 46 -8.26 11.04 14.11
N PRO A 47 -7.73 11.47 15.28
CA PRO A 47 -8.39 11.27 16.56
C PRO A 47 -9.85 11.71 16.51
N GLU A 48 -10.74 10.89 17.08
CA GLU A 48 -12.18 11.16 17.18
C GLU A 48 -12.91 11.34 15.83
N GLN A 49 -12.23 11.09 14.70
CA GLN A 49 -12.86 11.13 13.39
C GLN A 49 -13.87 9.98 13.29
N THR A 50 -15.08 10.33 12.86
CA THR A 50 -16.11 9.34 12.54
C THR A 50 -16.01 8.88 11.09
N PHE A 51 -16.24 7.60 10.83
CA PHE A 51 -16.32 7.02 9.49
C PHE A 51 -17.44 5.97 9.41
N ARG A 52 -17.97 5.74 8.22
CA ARG A 52 -19.05 4.77 8.00
C ARG A 52 -18.48 3.48 7.43
N VAL A 53 -19.03 2.36 7.89
CA VAL A 53 -18.65 1.01 7.44
C VAL A 53 -19.91 0.30 6.97
N SER A 54 -19.87 -0.24 5.75
CA SER A 54 -20.97 -0.97 5.12
C SER A 54 -20.44 -2.05 4.18
N PHE A 55 -21.30 -2.95 3.71
CA PHE A 55 -20.96 -3.84 2.60
C PHE A 55 -21.36 -3.19 1.28
N ARG A 56 -20.65 -3.49 0.20
CA ARG A 56 -20.89 -2.88 -1.12
C ARG A 56 -22.30 -3.13 -1.65
N ASP A 57 -22.88 -4.30 -1.37
CA ASP A 57 -24.25 -4.61 -1.79
C ASP A 57 -25.32 -4.01 -0.87
N ALA A 58 -24.93 -3.52 0.32
CA ALA A 58 -25.81 -3.04 1.39
C ALA A 58 -26.94 -4.00 1.80
N GLN A 59 -26.87 -5.28 1.40
CA GLN A 59 -27.88 -6.30 1.68
C GLN A 59 -27.35 -7.40 2.60
N GLY A 60 -26.03 -7.63 2.62
CA GLY A 60 -25.40 -8.48 3.61
C GLY A 60 -25.55 -7.88 5.01
N GLY A 61 -26.32 -8.54 5.88
CA GLY A 61 -26.19 -8.30 7.32
C GLY A 61 -24.77 -8.64 7.80
N GLY A 62 -24.41 -8.21 9.00
CA GLY A 62 -23.11 -8.52 9.58
C GLY A 62 -22.83 -7.72 10.83
N THR A 63 -21.64 -7.90 11.40
CA THR A 63 -21.20 -7.17 12.58
C THR A 63 -19.88 -6.46 12.34
N VAL A 64 -19.72 -5.32 13.01
CA VAL A 64 -18.47 -4.59 13.15
C VAL A 64 -18.11 -4.61 14.62
N ARG A 65 -16.94 -5.15 14.94
CA ARG A 65 -16.34 -5.13 16.28
C ARG A 65 -15.15 -4.20 16.28
N PHE A 66 -15.19 -3.18 17.13
CA PHE A 66 -14.13 -2.19 17.27
C PHE A 66 -13.97 -1.81 18.73
N LEU A 67 -12.77 -1.97 19.27
CA LEU A 67 -12.51 -1.91 20.72
C LEU A 67 -13.43 -2.90 21.46
N GLU A 68 -14.15 -2.44 22.48
CA GLU A 68 -15.10 -3.22 23.27
C GLU A 68 -16.53 -3.21 22.69
N ALA A 69 -16.76 -2.45 21.61
CA ALA A 69 -18.08 -2.32 20.99
C ALA A 69 -18.26 -3.32 19.84
N GLU A 70 -19.41 -3.97 19.81
CA GLU A 70 -19.89 -4.74 18.66
C GLU A 70 -21.24 -4.19 18.22
N GLN A 71 -21.39 -3.90 16.93
CA GLN A 71 -22.62 -3.34 16.39
C GLN A 71 -22.98 -3.99 15.04
N PRO A 72 -24.27 -4.01 14.67
CA PRO A 72 -24.67 -4.39 13.32
C PRO A 72 -24.03 -3.48 12.26
N MET A 73 -23.65 -4.07 11.14
CA MET A 73 -23.10 -3.35 10.00
C MET A 73 -24.07 -2.27 9.50
N GLY A 74 -23.56 -1.08 9.15
CA GLY A 74 -24.36 0.03 8.62
C GLY A 74 -25.27 0.75 9.63
N ASN A 75 -25.31 0.33 10.90
CA ASN A 75 -26.20 0.90 11.92
C ASN A 75 -25.81 2.33 12.34
N ALA A 76 -24.53 2.55 12.65
CA ALA A 76 -24.01 3.85 13.08
C ALA A 76 -22.59 4.08 12.56
N ALA A 77 -22.18 5.35 12.52
CA ALA A 77 -20.79 5.69 12.26
C ALA A 77 -19.90 5.16 13.39
N VAL A 78 -18.72 4.69 13.02
CA VAL A 78 -17.67 4.28 13.95
C VAL A 78 -16.83 5.51 14.29
N SER A 79 -16.52 5.72 15.57
CA SER A 79 -15.62 6.79 16.00
C SER A 79 -14.22 6.26 16.26
N ALA A 80 -13.22 6.89 15.68
CA ALA A 80 -11.83 6.62 16.02
C ALA A 80 -11.52 6.99 17.49
N PRO A 81 -10.64 6.25 18.18
CA PRO A 81 -10.10 6.66 19.48
C PRO A 81 -9.49 8.06 19.49
N ALA A 82 -9.46 8.70 20.66
CA ALA A 82 -8.78 9.99 20.84
C ALA A 82 -7.25 9.86 20.88
N ALA A 83 -6.72 8.70 21.26
CA ALA A 83 -5.29 8.44 21.29
C ALA A 83 -4.80 7.97 19.90
N PRO A 84 -3.70 8.54 19.36
CA PRO A 84 -3.03 7.97 18.19
C PRO A 84 -2.55 6.55 18.44
N GLY A 85 -2.58 5.70 17.41
CA GLY A 85 -2.19 4.30 17.51
C GLY A 85 -2.81 3.41 16.45
N LEU A 86 -2.51 2.12 16.53
CA LEU A 86 -3.13 1.08 15.71
C LEU A 86 -4.27 0.41 16.48
N TYR A 87 -5.46 0.40 15.88
CA TYR A 87 -6.66 -0.20 16.43
C TYR A 87 -7.27 -1.14 15.39
N PRO A 88 -7.11 -2.46 15.54
CA PRO A 88 -7.73 -3.40 14.62
C PRO A 88 -9.26 -3.41 14.79
N MET A 89 -9.97 -3.39 13.68
CA MET A 89 -11.43 -3.50 13.60
C MET A 89 -11.77 -4.77 12.83
N GLU A 90 -12.62 -5.62 13.43
CA GLU A 90 -13.07 -6.86 12.80
C GLU A 90 -14.45 -6.66 12.19
N ILE A 91 -14.64 -7.17 10.98
CA ILE A 91 -15.92 -7.14 10.27
C ILE A 91 -16.27 -8.58 9.91
N THR A 92 -17.50 -9.01 10.19
CA THR A 92 -18.00 -10.34 9.82
C THR A 92 -19.24 -10.19 8.96
N ASN A 93 -19.23 -10.80 7.77
CA ASN A 93 -20.41 -10.90 6.92
C ASN A 93 -21.30 -12.06 7.41
N ALA A 94 -22.57 -11.80 7.70
CA ALA A 94 -23.46 -12.82 8.26
C ALA A 94 -23.87 -13.90 7.24
N ALA A 95 -23.90 -13.58 5.94
CA ALA A 95 -24.33 -14.49 4.89
C ALA A 95 -23.20 -15.44 4.45
N SER A 96 -22.00 -14.90 4.23
CA SER A 96 -20.85 -15.71 3.78
C SER A 96 -19.99 -16.25 4.93
N GLY A 97 -20.09 -15.65 6.13
CA GLY A 97 -19.17 -15.93 7.24
C GLY A 97 -17.76 -15.37 7.03
N GLU A 98 -17.51 -14.65 5.93
CA GLU A 98 -16.21 -14.02 5.66
C GLU A 98 -15.88 -12.97 6.72
N ARG A 99 -14.59 -12.89 7.05
CA ARG A 99 -14.06 -11.91 7.98
C ARG A 99 -13.10 -10.96 7.28
N ALA A 100 -13.19 -9.68 7.64
CA ALA A 100 -12.21 -8.69 7.26
C ALA A 100 -11.59 -8.05 8.52
N LEU A 101 -10.27 -7.85 8.49
CA LEU A 101 -9.51 -7.11 9.48
C LEU A 101 -9.13 -5.75 8.90
N VAL A 102 -9.70 -4.70 9.45
CA VAL A 102 -9.36 -3.33 9.09
C VAL A 102 -8.41 -2.76 10.15
N ASN A 103 -7.16 -2.54 9.79
CA ASN A 103 -6.17 -1.88 10.64
C ASN A 103 -6.44 -0.36 10.64
N VAL A 104 -7.14 0.14 11.66
CA VAL A 104 -7.45 1.56 11.81
C VAL A 104 -6.26 2.25 12.46
N PHE A 105 -5.49 2.99 11.68
CA PHE A 105 -4.43 3.85 12.20
C PHE A 105 -5.00 5.22 12.56
N VAL A 106 -5.10 5.49 13.86
CA VAL A 106 -5.38 6.83 14.37
C VAL A 106 -4.08 7.64 14.31
N MET A 107 -4.06 8.65 13.46
CA MET A 107 -2.89 9.43 13.13
C MET A 107 -2.52 10.40 14.26
N THR A 108 -1.23 10.69 14.40
CA THR A 108 -0.77 11.86 15.14
C THR A 108 -1.07 13.12 14.33
N PRO A 109 -1.86 14.08 14.84
CA PRO A 109 -2.25 15.27 14.09
C PRO A 109 -1.04 16.12 13.65
N ALA A 110 -1.08 16.64 12.42
CA ALA A 110 -0.03 17.50 11.87
C ALA A 110 0.16 18.82 12.64
N ALA A 111 -0.89 19.27 13.34
CA ALA A 111 -0.84 20.43 14.22
C ALA A 111 0.15 20.28 15.39
N ARG A 112 0.66 19.06 15.66
CA ARG A 112 1.70 18.77 16.66
C ARG A 112 3.12 19.02 16.13
N ILE A 113 3.29 19.31 14.84
CA ILE A 113 4.59 19.67 14.27
C ILE A 113 5.02 21.01 14.87
N ASP A 114 6.21 21.04 15.47
CA ASP A 114 6.77 22.27 16.04
C ASP A 114 7.19 23.27 14.95
N GLN A 115 7.49 24.51 15.36
CA GLN A 115 7.91 25.57 14.44
C GLN A 115 9.22 25.25 13.68
N ARG A 116 10.00 24.27 14.13
CA ARG A 116 11.22 23.80 13.49
C ARG A 116 10.97 22.66 12.50
N GLY A 117 9.73 22.20 12.36
CA GLY A 117 9.32 21.13 11.46
C GLY A 117 9.53 19.72 12.03
N TYR A 118 9.48 19.57 13.36
CA TYR A 118 9.63 18.27 14.04
C TYR A 118 8.32 17.78 14.64
N LEU A 119 8.04 16.49 14.48
CA LEU A 119 6.95 15.79 15.15
C LEU A 119 7.55 14.77 16.13
N ASN A 120 7.42 15.00 17.44
CA ASN A 120 7.98 14.13 18.48
C ASN A 120 9.47 13.78 18.24
N GLY A 121 10.27 14.76 17.84
CA GLY A 121 11.70 14.57 17.54
C GLY A 121 12.02 14.04 16.14
N TYR A 122 11.02 13.63 15.35
CA TYR A 122 11.20 13.24 13.95
C TYR A 122 11.13 14.45 13.01
N ARG A 123 12.18 14.67 12.22
CA ARG A 123 12.24 15.82 11.29
C ARG A 123 11.35 15.55 10.08
N VAL A 124 10.18 16.20 10.04
CA VAL A 124 9.27 16.19 8.89
C VAL A 124 9.70 17.26 7.87
N GLY A 125 10.08 18.45 8.34
CA GLY A 125 10.30 19.60 7.47
C GLY A 125 9.00 20.29 7.08
N SER A 126 9.02 21.03 5.96
CA SER A 126 7.92 21.93 5.60
C SER A 126 7.28 21.58 4.27
N TYR A 127 5.96 21.48 4.25
CA TYR A 127 5.19 21.41 3.01
C TYR A 127 5.14 22.80 2.33
N PRO A 128 4.97 22.86 1.01
CA PRO A 128 4.69 24.12 0.32
C PRO A 128 3.47 24.83 0.92
N SER A 129 3.53 26.16 1.01
CA SER A 129 2.45 26.97 1.61
C SER A 129 1.17 26.99 0.80
N GLN A 130 1.27 26.74 -0.51
CA GLN A 130 0.14 26.69 -1.42
C GLN A 130 0.05 25.29 -2.05
N PRO A 131 -1.15 24.71 -2.19
CA PRO A 131 -1.32 23.49 -2.96
C PRO A 131 -0.98 23.75 -4.44
N LEU A 132 -0.31 22.78 -5.09
CA LEU A 132 0.05 22.89 -6.51
C LEU A 132 -1.22 23.15 -7.35
N ARG A 133 -1.28 24.31 -8.00
CA ARG A 133 -2.42 24.75 -8.82
C ARG A 133 -3.77 24.74 -8.08
N GLY A 134 -3.77 24.94 -6.75
CA GLY A 134 -5.02 24.93 -5.98
C GLY A 134 -5.62 23.53 -5.75
N LEU A 135 -4.94 22.45 -6.17
CA LEU A 135 -5.50 21.10 -6.16
C LEU A 135 -5.50 20.50 -4.75
N GLU A 136 -6.66 20.00 -4.32
CA GLU A 136 -6.88 19.46 -2.97
C GLU A 136 -5.90 18.32 -2.59
N ILE A 137 -5.51 17.50 -3.57
CA ILE A 137 -4.57 16.39 -3.37
C ILE A 137 -3.16 16.83 -2.93
N TYR A 138 -2.84 18.12 -3.08
CA TYR A 138 -1.59 18.75 -2.65
C TYR A 138 -1.72 19.57 -1.36
N ARG A 139 -2.86 19.55 -0.68
CA ARG A 139 -2.91 20.07 0.70
C ARG A 139 -2.03 19.24 1.63
N PRO A 140 -1.33 19.87 2.60
CA PRO A 140 -0.57 19.13 3.60
C PRO A 140 -1.43 18.05 4.28
N PRO A 141 -0.86 16.88 4.58
CA PRO A 141 -1.60 15.81 5.23
C PRO A 141 -2.03 16.24 6.63
N PRO A 142 -3.25 15.88 7.06
CA PRO A 142 -3.80 16.33 8.33
C PRO A 142 -3.16 15.65 9.55
N GLY A 143 -2.48 14.51 9.33
CA GLY A 143 -1.79 13.75 10.36
C GLY A 143 -0.85 12.72 9.76
N PHE A 144 -0.15 12.02 10.64
CA PHE A 144 0.87 11.04 10.30
C PHE A 144 0.66 9.74 11.09
N VAL A 145 0.87 8.60 10.45
CA VAL A 145 0.90 7.30 11.10
C VAL A 145 2.22 7.17 11.84
N GLU A 146 2.15 6.88 13.14
CA GLU A 146 3.32 6.54 13.94
C GLU A 146 3.79 5.12 13.62
N LEU A 147 5.07 4.99 13.28
CA LEU A 147 5.75 3.73 13.05
C LEU A 147 6.65 3.43 14.25
N THR A 148 6.34 2.33 14.93
CA THR A 148 7.11 1.75 16.04
C THR A 148 7.73 0.42 15.59
N ALA A 149 8.56 -0.18 16.45
CA ALA A 149 9.05 -1.53 16.20
C ALA A 149 7.90 -2.54 16.15
N ASP A 150 6.92 -2.39 17.05
CA ASP A 150 5.81 -3.35 17.21
C ASP A 150 4.81 -3.35 16.05
N ASN A 151 4.67 -2.24 15.33
CA ASN A 151 3.71 -2.11 14.22
C ASN A 151 4.34 -2.08 12.82
N ALA A 152 5.66 -2.22 12.71
CA ALA A 152 6.35 -2.20 11.42
C ALA A 152 5.87 -3.32 10.49
N ASP A 153 5.56 -4.49 11.04
CA ASP A 153 5.09 -5.66 10.30
C ASP A 153 3.57 -5.70 10.10
N THR A 154 2.83 -4.71 10.59
CA THR A 154 1.37 -4.65 10.38
C THR A 154 1.04 -4.64 8.90
N ARG A 155 0.21 -5.59 8.48
CA ARG A 155 -0.32 -5.66 7.11
C ARG A 155 -1.21 -4.46 6.82
N LEU A 156 -0.87 -3.70 5.78
CA LEU A 156 -1.68 -2.62 5.23
C LEU A 156 -2.70 -3.10 4.20
N SER A 157 -2.38 -4.20 3.54
CA SER A 157 -3.21 -4.98 2.63
C SER A 157 -2.59 -6.39 2.54
N PRO A 158 -3.13 -7.35 1.77
CA PRO A 158 -2.61 -8.72 1.79
C PRO A 158 -1.10 -8.85 1.56
N ASN A 159 -0.54 -8.05 0.65
CA ASN A 159 0.85 -8.15 0.18
C ASN A 159 1.75 -7.00 0.64
N PHE A 160 1.24 -6.04 1.42
CA PHE A 160 1.99 -4.85 1.83
C PHE A 160 1.95 -4.61 3.34
N ARG A 161 3.08 -4.18 3.93
CA ARG A 161 3.27 -3.91 5.37
C ARG A 161 3.71 -2.48 5.61
N LEU A 162 3.44 -1.95 6.80
CA LEU A 162 3.70 -0.54 7.14
C LEU A 162 5.16 -0.14 6.95
N GLY A 163 6.09 -0.97 7.44
CA GLY A 163 7.53 -0.72 7.41
C GLY A 163 8.10 -0.55 6.00
N GLN A 164 7.46 -1.12 4.97
CA GLN A 164 7.92 -1.00 3.58
C GLN A 164 7.82 0.44 3.03
N PHE A 165 6.99 1.29 3.63
CA PHE A 165 6.72 2.64 3.12
C PHE A 165 7.42 3.74 3.89
N VAL A 166 8.26 3.43 4.89
CA VAL A 166 8.93 4.45 5.69
C VAL A 166 9.92 5.27 4.88
N SER A 167 10.10 6.54 5.25
CA SER A 167 11.18 7.35 4.72
C SER A 167 12.54 6.80 5.13
N LYS A 168 13.47 6.72 4.17
CA LYS A 168 14.85 6.25 4.37
C LYS A 168 15.77 7.26 5.08
N GLN A 169 15.25 8.38 5.57
CA GLN A 169 16.07 9.32 6.33
C GLN A 169 16.62 8.68 7.60
N SER A 170 17.83 9.07 7.97
CA SER A 170 18.35 8.77 9.30
C SER A 170 17.40 9.32 10.38
N HIS A 171 17.24 8.54 11.43
CA HIS A 171 16.45 8.89 12.60
C HIS A 171 17.21 8.43 13.84
N GLY A 172 16.98 9.09 14.97
CA GLY A 172 17.41 8.57 16.27
C GLY A 172 16.46 7.50 16.78
N ASP A 173 16.52 7.22 18.08
CA ASP A 173 15.71 6.19 18.74
C ASP A 173 14.22 6.56 18.89
N GLY A 174 13.83 7.78 18.48
CA GLY A 174 12.45 8.25 18.53
C GLY A 174 11.54 7.66 17.44
N PRO A 175 10.21 7.91 17.54
CA PRO A 175 9.25 7.38 16.58
C PRO A 175 9.50 7.91 15.17
N ARG A 176 9.13 7.11 14.18
CA ARG A 176 9.08 7.53 12.78
C ARG A 176 7.65 7.78 12.38
N TYR A 177 7.46 8.60 11.36
CA TYR A 177 6.13 8.97 10.89
C TYR A 177 6.00 8.75 9.39
N VAL A 178 4.84 8.22 8.98
CA VAL A 178 4.52 7.89 7.60
C VAL A 178 3.20 8.53 7.21
N VAL A 179 3.12 9.07 5.99
CA VAL A 179 1.84 9.41 5.35
C VAL A 179 1.59 8.37 4.28
N LEU A 180 0.39 7.80 4.26
CA LEU A 180 -0.04 6.87 3.24
C LEU A 180 -1.47 7.14 2.80
N ARG A 181 -1.74 6.90 1.53
CA ARG A 181 -3.09 6.93 0.95
C ARG A 181 -3.53 5.50 0.67
N ALA A 182 -4.68 5.10 1.21
CA ALA A 182 -5.29 3.80 0.94
C ALA A 182 -5.41 3.49 -0.57
N ASN A 183 -5.65 4.50 -1.40
CA ASN A 183 -5.72 4.33 -2.86
C ASN A 183 -4.41 3.84 -3.48
N LEU A 184 -3.24 4.15 -2.89
CA LEU A 184 -1.95 3.62 -3.35
C LEU A 184 -1.90 2.11 -3.14
N LEU A 185 -2.32 1.62 -1.96
CA LEU A 185 -2.36 0.18 -1.65
C LEU A 185 -3.28 -0.57 -2.62
N LEU A 186 -4.49 -0.06 -2.85
CA LEU A 186 -5.41 -0.63 -3.83
C LEU A 186 -4.80 -0.69 -5.25
N LYS A 187 -4.01 0.31 -5.62
CA LYS A 187 -3.34 0.34 -6.93
C LYS A 187 -2.22 -0.70 -7.00
N LEU A 188 -1.38 -0.79 -5.97
CA LEU A 188 -0.26 -1.73 -5.92
C LEU A 188 -0.74 -3.18 -5.91
N GLU A 189 -1.76 -3.50 -5.10
CA GLU A 189 -2.38 -4.82 -5.10
C GLU A 189 -3.01 -5.18 -6.45
N ASN A 190 -3.62 -4.20 -7.13
CA ASN A 190 -4.16 -4.41 -8.47
C ASN A 190 -3.06 -4.69 -9.51
N ILE A 191 -1.93 -3.97 -9.45
CA ILE A 191 -0.76 -4.22 -10.31
C ILE A 191 -0.24 -5.64 -10.09
N LEU A 192 0.02 -6.02 -8.84
CA LEU A 192 0.52 -7.36 -8.48
C LEU A 192 -0.43 -8.48 -8.94
N THR A 193 -1.73 -8.28 -8.71
CA THR A 193 -2.77 -9.22 -9.16
C THR A 193 -2.78 -9.36 -10.68
N THR A 194 -2.71 -8.24 -11.39
CA THR A 194 -2.80 -8.24 -12.86
C THR A 194 -1.55 -8.86 -13.50
N LEU A 195 -0.36 -8.63 -12.91
CA LEU A 195 0.87 -9.33 -13.32
C LEU A 195 0.70 -10.85 -13.22
N ASN A 196 0.27 -11.34 -12.05
CA ASN A 196 0.08 -12.76 -11.82
C ASN A 196 -1.00 -13.39 -12.72
N LEU A 197 -2.13 -12.70 -12.93
CA LEU A 197 -3.18 -13.15 -13.85
C LEU A 197 -2.73 -13.14 -15.32
N ALA A 198 -1.78 -12.30 -15.68
CA ALA A 198 -1.17 -12.26 -17.01
C ALA A 198 -0.06 -13.31 -17.21
N GLY A 199 0.07 -14.27 -16.29
CA GLY A 199 1.10 -15.32 -16.38
C GLY A 199 2.51 -14.81 -16.09
N ARG A 200 2.64 -13.75 -15.28
CA ARG A 200 3.90 -13.23 -14.76
C ARG A 200 3.95 -13.51 -13.25
N PRO A 201 4.43 -14.70 -12.83
CA PRO A 201 4.50 -15.04 -11.42
C PRO A 201 5.34 -14.01 -10.68
N THR A 202 4.76 -13.40 -9.66
CA THR A 202 5.41 -12.38 -8.84
C THR A 202 4.88 -12.54 -7.42
N SER A 203 5.74 -12.91 -6.49
CA SER A 203 5.45 -13.04 -5.06
C SER A 203 5.16 -11.68 -4.41
N GLY A 204 5.74 -10.60 -4.92
CA GLY A 204 5.48 -9.26 -4.43
C GLY A 204 6.09 -8.13 -5.27
N LEU A 205 5.69 -6.90 -4.95
CA LEU A 205 6.36 -5.70 -5.46
C LEU A 205 7.31 -5.19 -4.40
N VAL A 206 8.60 -5.05 -4.74
CA VAL A 206 9.54 -4.40 -3.84
C VAL A 206 9.22 -2.90 -3.79
N ILE A 207 8.99 -2.37 -2.60
CA ILE A 207 8.84 -0.93 -2.38
C ILE A 207 10.22 -0.33 -2.17
N MET A 208 10.86 0.10 -3.26
CA MET A 208 12.17 0.76 -3.19
C MET A 208 12.08 2.08 -2.42
N SER A 209 10.99 2.84 -2.61
CA SER A 209 10.74 4.08 -1.88
C SER A 209 9.24 4.35 -1.77
N GLY A 210 8.73 4.42 -0.54
CA GLY A 210 7.36 4.83 -0.24
C GLY A 210 7.26 6.31 0.13
N PHE A 211 6.80 6.61 1.35
CA PHE A 211 6.72 7.97 1.85
C PHE A 211 8.10 8.62 1.98
N ARG A 212 8.16 9.92 1.69
CA ARG A 212 9.32 10.76 1.98
C ARG A 212 8.84 11.94 2.80
N THR A 213 9.50 12.26 3.90
CA THR A 213 9.23 13.56 4.53
C THR A 213 9.60 14.69 3.57
N PRO A 214 8.98 15.88 3.68
CA PRO A 214 9.46 17.06 2.96
C PRO A 214 10.96 17.30 3.11
N PHE A 215 11.49 17.15 4.35
CA PHE A 215 12.91 17.28 4.64
C PHE A 215 13.76 16.28 3.84
N TYR A 216 13.46 14.99 3.91
CA TYR A 216 14.24 13.96 3.22
C TYR A 216 14.14 14.11 1.70
N ASN A 217 12.95 14.40 1.19
CA ASN A 217 12.74 14.60 -0.24
C ASN A 217 13.62 15.75 -0.78
N GLN A 218 13.71 16.86 -0.04
CA GLN A 218 14.61 17.96 -0.39
C GLN A 218 16.09 17.55 -0.28
N ALA A 219 16.47 16.83 0.77
CA ALA A 219 17.85 16.42 1.02
C ALA A 219 18.43 15.54 -0.11
N ILE A 220 17.57 14.77 -0.79
CA ILE A 220 17.95 13.96 -1.97
C ILE A 220 17.72 14.69 -3.31
N GLY A 221 17.54 16.01 -3.29
CA GLY A 221 17.44 16.85 -4.49
C GLY A 221 16.13 16.76 -5.27
N ASN A 222 15.06 16.20 -4.68
CA ASN A 222 13.77 16.08 -5.35
C ASN A 222 12.91 17.34 -5.24
N VAL A 223 11.95 17.47 -6.15
CA VAL A 223 11.03 18.61 -6.20
C VAL A 223 10.03 18.62 -5.03
N PRO A 224 9.61 19.79 -4.52
CA PRO A 224 8.72 19.88 -3.36
C PRO A 224 7.34 19.24 -3.55
N TYR A 225 6.81 19.22 -4.78
CA TYR A 225 5.49 18.66 -5.10
C TYR A 225 5.53 17.18 -5.54
N SER A 226 6.59 16.45 -5.16
CA SER A 226 6.66 15.00 -5.37
C SER A 226 5.54 14.27 -4.63
N ARG A 227 4.87 13.32 -5.30
CA ARG A 227 3.75 12.58 -4.69
C ARG A 227 4.15 11.66 -3.54
N HIS A 228 5.44 11.32 -3.39
CA HIS A 228 5.95 10.61 -2.22
C HIS A 228 5.72 11.39 -0.92
N VAL A 229 5.76 12.72 -0.99
CA VAL A 229 5.60 13.60 0.18
C VAL A 229 4.17 13.65 0.70
N TRP A 230 3.19 13.23 -0.10
CA TRP A 230 1.78 13.13 0.28
C TRP A 230 1.28 11.68 0.44
N GLY A 231 2.21 10.72 0.56
CA GLY A 231 1.89 9.30 0.79
C GLY A 231 1.16 8.61 -0.35
N GLY A 232 1.17 9.22 -1.54
CA GLY A 232 0.39 8.76 -2.70
C GLY A 232 1.24 8.16 -3.81
N ALA A 233 2.52 7.87 -3.55
CA ALA A 233 3.44 7.31 -4.54
C ALA A 233 4.32 6.21 -3.96
N ALA A 234 4.75 5.31 -4.83
CA ALA A 234 5.76 4.31 -4.56
C ALA A 234 6.69 4.17 -5.77
N ASP A 235 7.97 3.99 -5.50
CA ASP A 235 8.94 3.51 -6.47
C ASP A 235 9.07 2.00 -6.28
N ILE A 236 8.82 1.22 -7.33
CA ILE A 236 8.66 -0.23 -7.27
C ILE A 236 9.44 -0.97 -8.35
N TYR A 237 9.79 -2.22 -8.06
CA TYR A 237 10.35 -3.19 -9.00
C TYR A 237 9.97 -4.63 -8.61
N ILE A 238 10.26 -5.58 -9.49
CA ILE A 238 10.06 -7.03 -9.31
C ILE A 238 11.45 -7.65 -9.13
N ASP A 239 11.60 -8.54 -8.15
CA ASP A 239 12.88 -9.12 -7.69
C ASP A 239 12.61 -10.53 -7.15
N GLU A 240 12.49 -11.50 -8.05
CA GLU A 240 12.04 -12.86 -7.75
C GLU A 240 13.17 -13.89 -7.88
N ALA A 241 13.98 -13.80 -8.94
CA ALA A 241 14.82 -14.92 -9.35
C ALA A 241 16.12 -14.47 -10.05
N PRO A 242 17.21 -14.26 -9.29
CA PRO A 242 17.30 -14.35 -7.82
C PRO A 242 16.74 -13.11 -7.13
N ALA A 243 16.17 -13.29 -5.92
CA ALA A 243 15.82 -12.17 -5.04
C ALA A 243 17.09 -11.53 -4.45
N ASP A 244 17.77 -10.67 -5.22
CA ASP A 244 19.10 -10.13 -4.93
C ASP A 244 19.10 -8.62 -4.60
N GLY A 245 17.92 -8.01 -4.53
CA GLY A 245 17.75 -6.59 -4.26
C GLY A 245 17.80 -5.72 -5.53
N ARG A 246 17.78 -6.32 -6.72
CA ARG A 246 17.73 -5.63 -8.01
C ARG A 246 16.48 -6.05 -8.79
N MET A 247 16.14 -5.26 -9.80
CA MET A 247 15.05 -5.63 -10.69
C MET A 247 15.44 -6.88 -11.51
N ASP A 248 14.50 -7.78 -11.74
CA ASP A 248 14.68 -8.90 -12.69
C ASP A 248 14.80 -8.40 -14.14
N ASP A 249 15.35 -9.23 -15.02
CA ASP A 249 15.28 -9.07 -16.48
C ASP A 249 13.85 -9.37 -16.96
N LEU A 250 13.00 -8.34 -16.97
CA LEU A 250 11.58 -8.44 -17.26
C LEU A 250 11.29 -8.52 -18.76
N ASN A 251 12.19 -8.00 -19.59
CA ASN A 251 12.03 -8.04 -21.05
C ASN A 251 12.66 -9.31 -21.69
N GLY A 252 13.50 -10.03 -20.94
CA GLY A 252 14.14 -11.29 -21.36
C GLY A 252 15.33 -11.11 -22.30
N ASP A 253 15.99 -9.95 -22.30
CA ASP A 253 17.11 -9.64 -23.20
C ASP A 253 18.50 -10.00 -22.63
N GLY A 254 18.54 -10.53 -21.40
CA GLY A 254 19.73 -10.93 -20.67
C GLY A 254 20.40 -9.80 -19.90
N LYS A 255 19.77 -8.62 -19.79
CA LYS A 255 20.31 -7.46 -19.08
C LYS A 255 19.28 -6.93 -18.08
N VAL A 256 19.79 -6.33 -17.00
CA VAL A 256 18.97 -5.61 -16.02
C VAL A 256 19.22 -4.11 -16.17
N ASP A 257 18.37 -3.43 -16.92
CA ASP A 257 18.51 -2.02 -17.26
C ASP A 257 17.18 -1.25 -17.36
N ARG A 258 17.22 -0.04 -17.93
CA ARG A 258 16.05 0.84 -18.03
C ARG A 258 14.93 0.24 -18.89
N ASN A 259 15.23 -0.73 -19.76
CA ASN A 259 14.25 -1.40 -20.60
C ASN A 259 13.33 -2.34 -19.79
N ASP A 260 13.81 -2.91 -18.69
CA ASP A 260 12.97 -3.68 -17.75
C ASP A 260 11.98 -2.78 -17.03
N ALA A 261 12.46 -1.62 -16.56
CA ALA A 261 11.59 -0.60 -16.01
C ALA A 261 10.58 -0.09 -17.05
N ARG A 262 10.99 0.06 -18.32
CA ARG A 262 10.06 0.42 -19.40
C ARG A 262 9.01 -0.65 -19.63
N TRP A 263 9.41 -1.93 -19.63
CA TRP A 263 8.49 -3.06 -19.76
C TRP A 263 7.42 -3.03 -18.67
N LEU A 264 7.82 -2.84 -17.40
CA LEU A 264 6.89 -2.78 -16.28
C LEU A 264 6.00 -1.53 -16.36
N ALA A 265 6.57 -0.38 -16.75
CA ALA A 265 5.80 0.85 -16.95
C ALA A 265 4.77 0.71 -18.07
N ASP A 266 5.10 0.02 -19.17
CA ASP A 266 4.20 -0.23 -20.29
C ASP A 266 3.07 -1.18 -19.88
N PHE A 267 3.37 -2.19 -19.06
CA PHE A 267 2.35 -3.04 -18.43
C PHE A 267 1.35 -2.22 -17.59
N VAL A 268 1.84 -1.36 -16.69
CA VAL A 268 0.98 -0.50 -15.84
C VAL A 268 0.28 0.60 -16.66
N ASN A 269 0.89 1.06 -17.75
CA ASN A 269 0.25 1.96 -18.72
C ASN A 269 -0.96 1.31 -19.38
N GLU A 270 -0.83 0.06 -19.78
CA GLU A 270 -1.94 -0.66 -20.40
C GLU A 270 -3.11 -0.83 -19.43
N MET A 271 -2.82 -1.17 -18.17
CA MET A 271 -3.83 -1.15 -17.11
C MET A 271 -4.53 0.22 -16.98
N SER A 272 -3.76 1.32 -17.12
CA SER A 272 -4.33 2.68 -17.10
C SER A 272 -5.26 2.93 -18.29
N ARG A 273 -4.92 2.45 -19.50
CA ARG A 273 -5.75 2.61 -20.71
C ARG A 273 -7.05 1.83 -20.64
N ARG A 274 -7.02 0.62 -20.04
CA ARG A 274 -8.22 -0.20 -19.80
C ARG A 274 -9.15 0.33 -18.72
N GLY A 275 -8.68 1.32 -17.94
CA GLY A 275 -9.46 1.92 -16.86
C GLY A 275 -9.34 1.20 -15.52
N ASP A 276 -8.40 0.26 -15.36
CA ASP A 276 -8.26 -0.61 -14.18
C ASP A 276 -8.04 0.16 -12.87
N PHE A 277 -7.58 1.42 -12.96
CA PHE A 277 -7.33 2.27 -11.79
C PHE A 277 -8.47 3.23 -11.45
N GLY A 278 -9.41 3.51 -12.37
CA GLY A 278 -10.45 4.52 -12.18
C GLY A 278 -9.89 5.82 -11.57
N PRO A 279 -10.42 6.32 -10.43
CA PRO A 279 -9.93 7.54 -9.78
C PRO A 279 -8.51 7.42 -9.19
N ARG A 280 -7.95 6.21 -9.09
CA ARG A 280 -6.57 5.95 -8.63
C ARG A 280 -5.53 6.09 -9.75
N ILE A 281 -5.94 6.56 -10.92
CA ILE A 281 -5.02 6.89 -12.01
C ILE A 281 -3.95 7.88 -11.53
N GLY A 282 -2.78 7.85 -12.15
CA GLY A 282 -1.68 8.69 -11.71
C GLY A 282 -0.47 8.70 -12.63
N GLY A 283 0.61 9.28 -12.10
CA GLY A 283 1.91 9.34 -12.73
C GLY A 283 2.57 7.97 -12.86
N ILE A 284 3.37 7.81 -13.91
CA ILE A 284 4.31 6.71 -14.09
C ILE A 284 5.64 7.30 -14.57
N GLY A 285 6.72 6.99 -13.88
CA GLY A 285 8.07 7.42 -14.24
C GLY A 285 9.01 6.23 -14.45
N VAL A 286 9.88 6.27 -15.45
CA VAL A 286 10.82 5.19 -15.76
C VAL A 286 12.25 5.59 -15.39
N TYR A 287 12.87 4.86 -14.48
CA TYR A 287 14.21 5.16 -13.99
C TYR A 287 15.17 4.00 -14.29
N GLY A 288 16.34 4.35 -14.82
CA GLY A 288 17.43 3.40 -14.99
C GLY A 288 18.29 3.27 -13.74
N SER A 289 19.25 2.34 -13.81
CA SER A 289 20.23 2.10 -12.75
C SER A 289 21.18 3.29 -12.54
N ASN A 290 21.67 3.44 -11.32
CA ASN A 290 22.83 4.28 -10.99
C ASN A 290 23.68 3.59 -9.91
N ALA A 291 24.61 4.33 -9.30
CA ALA A 291 25.49 3.78 -8.26
C ALA A 291 24.75 3.35 -6.98
N ALA A 292 23.54 3.86 -6.73
CA ALA A 292 22.78 3.62 -5.50
C ALA A 292 21.67 2.56 -5.66
N HIS A 293 21.16 2.32 -6.88
CA HIS A 293 20.06 1.39 -7.11
C HIS A 293 20.01 0.88 -8.56
N GLY A 294 19.30 -0.25 -8.76
CA GLY A 294 18.93 -0.78 -10.08
C GLY A 294 17.80 0.03 -10.75
N PRO A 295 17.26 -0.47 -11.87
CA PRO A 295 16.14 0.18 -12.54
C PRO A 295 14.85 -0.04 -11.74
N PHE A 296 13.89 0.89 -11.88
CA PHE A 296 12.60 0.82 -11.20
C PHE A 296 11.57 1.71 -11.90
N ILE A 297 10.31 1.57 -11.53
CA ILE A 297 9.26 2.50 -11.95
C ILE A 297 8.70 3.29 -10.76
N HIS A 298 8.38 4.54 -11.00
CA HIS A 298 7.53 5.33 -10.12
C HIS A 298 6.06 5.08 -10.48
N VAL A 299 5.19 4.93 -9.49
CA VAL A 299 3.74 4.99 -9.65
C VAL A 299 3.11 5.86 -8.57
N ASP A 300 2.07 6.60 -8.92
CA ASP A 300 1.28 7.34 -7.93
C ASP A 300 -0.23 7.30 -8.20
N VAL A 301 -0.99 7.90 -7.29
CA VAL A 301 -2.45 8.04 -7.34
C VAL A 301 -2.88 9.51 -7.38
N ARG A 302 -2.20 10.35 -8.18
CA ARG A 302 -2.47 11.80 -8.26
C ARG A 302 -3.80 12.18 -8.94
N GLY A 303 -4.56 11.22 -9.43
CA GLY A 303 -5.86 11.42 -10.10
C GLY A 303 -5.74 11.91 -11.53
N SER A 304 -4.54 12.00 -12.09
CA SER A 304 -4.29 12.42 -13.48
C SER A 304 -3.03 11.77 -14.05
N LEU A 305 -2.99 11.60 -15.37
CA LEU A 305 -1.85 11.03 -16.06
C LEU A 305 -0.65 11.99 -16.06
N ALA A 306 0.54 11.44 -15.84
CA ALA A 306 1.83 12.09 -16.03
C ALA A 306 2.88 11.03 -16.38
N ARG A 307 3.77 11.29 -17.34
CA ARG A 307 4.78 10.33 -17.83
C ARG A 307 6.13 11.00 -17.97
N TRP A 308 7.20 10.33 -17.53
CA TRP A 308 8.57 10.83 -17.62
C TRP A 308 9.61 9.70 -17.56
#